data_AF-A0A9P2VLI8-F1
#
_entry.id   AF-A0A9P2VLI8-F1
#
_cell.length_a   1.000
_cell.length_b   1.000
_cell.length_c   1.000
_cell.angle_alpha   90.00
_cell.angle_beta   90.00
_cell.angle_gamma   90.00
#
_symmetry.space_group_name_H-M   'P 1'
#
loop_
_entity.id
_entity.type
_entity.pdbx_description
1 polymer ?
#
loop_
_entity_poly.entity_id
_entity_poly.type
_entity_poly.pdbx_seq_one_letter_code
_entity_poly.pdbx_strand_id
1 'polypeptide(L)'
;EDTRRIRAALTTTGQTLLTRQTRRFRLVVKESDHPCWLDEDDENLPVVLDAILNRGARFSAVEMYLVSDCIEHILSSGLACDVLRIPDEPPRRWFDRGVLREVVREARNEIRSMADALAKIRK
;
A
#
# COMPACT_ATOMS: atom_id res chain seq x y z
N GLU A 1 -4.10 -22.34 -19.31
CA GLU A 1 -4.76 -21.02 -19.28
C GLU A 1 -4.73 -20.44 -17.87
N ASP A 2 -5.21 -21.18 -16.87
CA ASP A 2 -5.28 -20.73 -15.48
C ASP A 2 -3.93 -20.35 -14.86
N THR A 3 -2.87 -21.15 -15.07
CA THR A 3 -1.52 -20.80 -14.60
C THR A 3 -1.03 -19.45 -15.12
N ARG A 4 -1.37 -19.10 -16.36
CA ARG A 4 -1.00 -17.81 -16.96
C ARG A 4 -1.77 -16.66 -16.30
N ARG A 5 -3.06 -16.87 -16.02
CA ARG A 5 -3.92 -15.88 -15.32
C ARG A 5 -3.46 -15.65 -13.90
N ILE A 6 -3.17 -16.74 -13.16
CA ILE A 6 -2.62 -16.68 -11.80
C ILE A 6 -1.30 -15.90 -11.82
N ARG A 7 -0.36 -16.27 -12.68
CA ARG A 7 0.91 -15.54 -12.80
C ARG A 7 0.70 -14.05 -13.11
N ALA A 8 -0.21 -13.72 -14.02
CA ALA A 8 -0.50 -12.33 -14.37
C ALA A 8 -1.12 -11.54 -13.20
N ALA A 9 -1.98 -12.17 -12.40
CA ALA A 9 -2.60 -11.58 -11.22
C ALA A 9 -1.60 -11.32 -10.07
N LEU A 10 -0.57 -12.16 -9.97
CA LEU A 10 0.52 -12.05 -8.98
C LEU A 10 1.67 -11.15 -9.43
N THR A 11 1.83 -10.95 -10.74
CA THR A 11 2.88 -10.09 -11.28
C THR A 11 2.49 -8.63 -11.07
N THR A 12 3.34 -7.91 -10.35
CA THR A 12 3.21 -6.47 -10.12
C THR A 12 3.59 -5.68 -11.35
N THR A 13 3.00 -4.49 -11.49
CA THR A 13 3.26 -3.56 -12.60
C THR A 13 3.85 -2.23 -12.12
N GLY A 14 4.03 -2.08 -10.80
CA GLY A 14 4.43 -0.82 -10.17
C GLY A 14 3.36 0.28 -10.28
N GLN A 15 2.12 -0.08 -10.62
CA GLN A 15 1.05 0.87 -10.87
C GLN A 15 0.71 1.68 -9.60
N THR A 16 0.44 2.98 -9.76
CA THR A 16 -0.20 3.80 -8.72
C THR A 16 -1.68 3.46 -8.64
N LEU A 17 -2.12 2.98 -7.47
CA LEU A 17 -3.48 2.48 -7.22
C LEU A 17 -4.40 3.55 -6.63
N LEU A 18 -3.85 4.42 -5.78
CA LEU A 18 -4.58 5.49 -5.13
C LEU A 18 -3.64 6.68 -4.94
N THR A 19 -4.16 7.87 -5.19
CA THR A 19 -3.54 9.11 -4.72
C THR A 19 -4.59 9.94 -4.01
N ARG A 20 -4.25 10.43 -2.82
CA ARG A 20 -5.08 11.35 -2.06
C ARG A 20 -4.23 12.51 -1.58
N GLN A 21 -4.61 13.70 -2.01
CA GLN A 21 -3.92 14.92 -1.63
C GLN A 21 -4.74 15.71 -0.61
N THR A 22 -4.03 16.25 0.37
CA THR A 22 -4.50 17.27 1.32
C THR A 22 -3.74 18.56 1.05
N ARG A 23 -3.93 19.61 1.86
CA ARG A 23 -3.26 20.89 1.64
C ARG A 23 -1.72 20.80 1.61
N ARG A 24 -1.11 19.90 2.39
CA ARG A 24 0.36 19.83 2.58
C ARG A 24 0.94 18.44 2.39
N PHE A 25 0.09 17.44 2.20
CA PHE A 25 0.51 16.05 2.19
C PHE A 25 -0.22 15.29 1.11
N ARG A 26 0.47 14.32 0.54
CA ARG A 26 -0.04 13.41 -0.46
C ARG A 26 0.17 11.98 0.02
N LEU A 27 -0.91 11.24 0.13
CA LEU A 27 -0.88 9.79 0.25
C LEU A 27 -0.81 9.21 -1.15
N VAL A 28 0.25 8.45 -1.43
CA VAL A 28 0.45 7.72 -2.69
C VAL A 28 0.49 6.24 -2.35
N VAL A 29 -0.28 5.44 -3.07
CA VAL A 29 -0.38 3.99 -2.85
C VAL A 29 -0.03 3.29 -4.16
N LYS A 30 0.93 2.39 -4.13
CA LYS A 30 1.46 1.72 -5.32
C LYS A 30 1.52 0.21 -5.13
N GLU A 31 1.41 -0.53 -6.23
CA GLU A 31 1.83 -1.93 -6.23
C GLU A 31 3.32 -2.01 -5.85
N SER A 32 3.65 -3.03 -5.07
CA SER A 32 5.00 -3.26 -4.57
C SER A 32 5.43 -4.68 -4.94
N ASP A 33 6.69 -4.84 -5.32
CA ASP A 33 7.28 -6.13 -5.72
C ASP A 33 7.60 -7.04 -4.51
N HIS A 34 7.17 -6.65 -3.32
CA HIS A 34 7.31 -7.49 -2.12
C HIS A 34 6.54 -8.81 -2.31
N PRO A 35 7.11 -9.93 -1.83
CA PRO A 35 6.48 -11.23 -1.96
C PRO A 35 5.17 -11.28 -1.18
N CYS A 36 4.20 -12.01 -1.74
CA CYS A 36 2.99 -12.42 -1.05
C CYS A 36 3.28 -13.68 -0.22
N TRP A 37 2.59 -13.83 0.91
CA TRP A 37 2.79 -14.93 1.87
C TRP A 37 1.72 -16.03 1.76
N LEU A 38 0.77 -15.90 0.83
CA LEU A 38 -0.24 -16.94 0.58
C LEU A 38 0.43 -18.24 0.10
N ASP A 39 0.44 -19.25 0.96
CA ASP A 39 0.96 -20.58 0.68
C ASP A 39 -0.15 -21.58 0.32
N GLU A 40 0.21 -22.84 0.07
CA GLU A 40 -0.71 -23.90 -0.34
C GLU A 40 -1.68 -24.35 0.78
N ASP A 41 -1.31 -24.10 2.04
CA ASP A 41 -2.05 -24.55 3.23
C ASP A 41 -2.93 -23.43 3.83
N ASP A 42 -2.85 -22.20 3.32
CA ASP A 42 -3.68 -21.07 3.78
C ASP A 42 -5.17 -21.31 3.49
N GLU A 43 -6.00 -21.18 4.53
CA GLU A 43 -7.45 -21.35 4.44
C GLU A 43 -8.12 -20.38 3.43
N ASN A 44 -7.49 -19.24 3.13
CA ASN A 44 -7.99 -18.26 2.17
C ASN A 44 -7.61 -18.56 0.73
N LEU A 45 -6.69 -19.50 0.47
CA LEU A 45 -6.22 -19.83 -0.87
C LEU A 45 -7.37 -20.12 -1.86
N PRO A 46 -8.41 -20.91 -1.52
CA PRO A 46 -9.53 -21.16 -2.43
C PRO A 46 -10.29 -19.88 -2.82
N VAL A 47 -10.46 -18.94 -1.87
CA VAL A 47 -11.16 -17.67 -2.09
C VAL A 47 -10.33 -16.75 -2.99
N VAL A 48 -9.01 -16.69 -2.78
CA VAL A 48 -8.11 -15.90 -3.62
C VAL A 48 -8.07 -16.43 -5.04
N LEU A 49 -7.95 -17.76 -5.20
CA LEU A 49 -7.93 -18.40 -6.52
C LEU A 49 -9.25 -18.19 -7.27
N ASP A 50 -10.40 -18.33 -6.60
CA ASP A 50 -11.71 -18.03 -7.19
C ASP A 50 -11.78 -16.57 -7.68
N ALA A 51 -11.37 -15.63 -6.84
CA ALA A 51 -11.38 -14.22 -7.20
C ALA A 51 -10.46 -13.92 -8.40
N ILE A 52 -9.28 -14.55 -8.47
CA ILE A 52 -8.36 -14.38 -9.59
C ILE A 52 -8.95 -14.98 -10.87
N LEU A 53 -9.39 -16.25 -10.82
CA LEU A 53 -9.78 -17.00 -12.00
C LEU A 53 -11.14 -16.57 -12.56
N ASN A 54 -12.07 -16.18 -11.68
CA ASN A 54 -13.46 -15.92 -12.05
C ASN A 54 -13.82 -14.43 -12.02
N ARG A 55 -13.07 -13.60 -11.28
CA ARG A 55 -13.39 -12.17 -11.09
C ARG A 55 -12.29 -11.24 -11.57
N GLY A 56 -11.21 -11.77 -12.14
CA GLY A 56 -10.09 -10.98 -12.66
C GLY A 56 -9.34 -10.22 -11.56
N ALA A 57 -9.37 -10.72 -10.33
CA ALA A 57 -8.69 -10.08 -9.21
C ALA A 57 -7.16 -10.05 -9.40
N ARG A 58 -6.53 -9.04 -8.83
CA ARG A 58 -5.09 -8.97 -8.60
C ARG A 58 -4.79 -9.33 -7.16
N PHE A 59 -3.66 -9.97 -6.92
CA PHE A 59 -3.20 -10.30 -5.59
C PHE A 59 -1.72 -9.93 -5.49
N SER A 60 -1.42 -8.88 -4.74
CA SER A 60 -0.07 -8.33 -4.68
C SER A 60 0.16 -7.58 -3.37
N ALA A 61 1.42 -7.32 -3.04
CA ALA A 61 1.73 -6.33 -2.02
C ALA A 61 1.42 -4.91 -2.52
N VAL A 62 1.13 -4.01 -1.57
CA VAL A 62 0.85 -2.61 -1.81
C VAL A 62 1.60 -1.76 -0.79
N GLU A 63 2.34 -0.77 -1.27
CA GLU A 63 3.07 0.16 -0.42
C GLU A 63 2.40 1.54 -0.42
N MET A 64 2.29 2.10 0.77
CA MET A 64 1.72 3.42 1.04
C MET A 64 2.85 4.37 1.39
N TYR A 65 2.87 5.55 0.78
CA TYR A 65 3.81 6.61 1.07
C TYR A 65 3.05 7.86 1.49
N LEU A 66 3.43 8.44 2.62
CA LEU A 66 2.97 9.77 3.01
C LEU A 66 4.05 10.79 2.69
N VAL A 67 3.79 11.61 1.68
CA VAL A 67 4.73 12.58 1.12
C VAL A 67 4.36 13.99 1.58
N SER A 68 5.36 14.77 1.98
CA SER A 68 5.24 16.22 2.18
C SER A 68 5.25 16.93 0.83
N ASP A 69 4.15 17.59 0.45
CA ASP A 69 4.06 18.33 -0.81
C ASP A 69 4.99 19.54 -0.86
N CYS A 70 5.40 20.07 0.31
CA CYS A 70 6.24 21.26 0.35
C CYS A 70 7.69 20.99 -0.06
N ILE A 71 8.17 19.76 0.14
CA ILE A 71 9.59 19.40 -0.04
C ILE A 71 9.77 18.08 -0.81
N GLU A 72 8.69 17.50 -1.34
CA GLU A 72 8.66 16.19 -2.03
C GLU A 72 9.37 15.06 -1.25
N HIS A 73 9.29 15.10 0.07
CA HIS A 73 9.94 14.14 0.96
C HIS A 73 8.95 13.09 1.46
N ILE A 74 9.32 11.81 1.39
CA ILE A 74 8.56 10.71 1.99
C ILE A 74 8.77 10.76 3.51
N LEU A 75 7.73 11.11 4.26
CA LEU A 75 7.80 11.20 5.73
C LEU A 75 7.70 9.83 6.40
N SER A 76 7.06 8.87 5.74
CA SER A 76 6.91 7.48 6.21
C SER A 76 6.35 6.63 5.07
N SER A 77 6.56 5.32 5.16
CA SER A 77 5.92 4.34 4.29
C SER A 77 5.39 3.15 5.09
N GLY A 78 4.50 2.38 4.48
CA GLY A 78 3.94 1.18 5.10
C GLY A 78 3.52 0.18 4.04
N LEU A 79 3.70 -1.10 4.35
CA LEU A 79 3.44 -2.21 3.45
C LEU A 79 2.22 -3.00 3.92
N ALA A 80 1.31 -3.28 2.99
CA ALA A 80 0.30 -4.31 3.14
C ALA A 80 0.65 -5.44 2.17
N CYS A 81 0.96 -6.62 2.71
CA CYS A 81 1.12 -7.84 1.92
C CYS A 81 -0.26 -8.42 1.59
N ASP A 82 -0.32 -9.34 0.61
CA ASP A 82 -1.49 -10.18 0.38
C ASP A 82 -2.79 -9.41 0.09
N VAL A 83 -2.69 -8.33 -0.69
CA VAL A 83 -3.84 -7.47 -0.98
C VAL A 83 -4.59 -8.00 -2.20
N LEU A 84 -5.77 -8.59 -1.95
CA LEU A 84 -6.72 -8.96 -2.99
C LEU A 84 -7.49 -7.73 -3.48
N ARG A 85 -7.33 -7.40 -4.77
CA ARG A 85 -7.98 -6.26 -5.42
C ARG A 85 -8.82 -6.75 -6.59
N ILE A 86 -10.12 -6.54 -6.49
CA ILE A 86 -11.05 -6.92 -7.53
C ILE A 86 -11.30 -5.70 -8.41
N PRO A 87 -11.31 -5.85 -9.75
CA PRO A 87 -11.60 -4.75 -10.66
C PRO A 87 -12.88 -4.01 -10.25
N ASP A 88 -12.86 -2.68 -10.40
CA ASP A 88 -13.98 -1.77 -10.10
C ASP A 88 -14.40 -1.71 -8.62
N GLU A 89 -13.79 -2.49 -7.72
CA GLU A 89 -14.04 -2.34 -6.29
C GLU A 89 -13.38 -1.07 -5.73
N PRO A 90 -14.11 -0.30 -4.91
CA PRO A 90 -13.59 0.94 -4.36
C PRO A 90 -12.47 0.66 -3.34
N PRO A 91 -11.48 1.57 -3.20
CA PRO A 91 -10.33 1.37 -2.31
C PRO A 91 -10.68 0.91 -0.90
N ARG A 92 -11.79 1.37 -0.32
CA ARG A 92 -12.26 0.94 1.01
C ARG A 92 -12.46 -0.57 1.20
N ARG A 93 -12.49 -1.37 0.13
CA ARG A 93 -12.63 -2.84 0.19
C ARG A 93 -11.31 -3.56 0.43
N TRP A 94 -10.19 -3.01 -0.05
CA TRP A 94 -8.87 -3.64 0.01
C TRP A 94 -7.82 -2.80 0.75
N PHE A 95 -8.09 -1.51 0.97
CA PHE A 95 -7.15 -0.58 1.57
C PHE A 95 -7.05 -0.78 3.08
N ASP A 96 -5.87 -1.17 3.55
CA ASP A 96 -5.60 -1.40 4.96
C ASP A 96 -5.54 -0.08 5.76
N ARG A 97 -6.54 0.13 6.62
CA ARG A 97 -6.62 1.32 7.48
C ARG A 97 -5.71 1.23 8.70
N GLY A 98 -5.32 0.03 9.13
CA GLY A 98 -4.30 -0.19 10.15
C GLY A 98 -2.95 0.30 9.67
N VAL A 99 -2.51 -0.17 8.50
CA VAL A 99 -1.26 0.29 7.87
C VAL A 99 -1.28 1.81 7.68
N LEU A 100 -2.38 2.38 7.17
CA LEU A 100 -2.49 3.85 7.06
C LEU A 100 -2.33 4.58 8.40
N ARG A 101 -2.93 4.06 9.49
CA ARG A 101 -2.80 4.69 10.81
C ARG A 101 -1.35 4.67 11.28
N GLU A 102 -0.62 3.58 11.02
CA GLU A 102 0.79 3.47 11.36
C GLU A 102 1.65 4.44 10.56
N VAL A 103 1.48 4.49 9.24
CA VAL A 103 2.15 5.48 8.37
C VAL A 103 1.90 6.91 8.87
N VAL A 104 0.64 7.25 9.16
CA VAL A 104 0.31 8.58 9.69
C VAL A 104 0.92 8.84 11.07
N ARG A 105 1.01 7.82 11.93
CA ARG A 105 1.62 7.92 13.25
C ARG A 105 3.13 8.18 13.13
N GLU A 106 3.82 7.44 12.28
CA GLU A 106 5.25 7.57 12.03
C GLU A 106 5.58 8.93 11.42
N ALA A 107 4.85 9.37 10.39
CA ALA A 107 5.06 10.71 9.83
C ALA A 107 4.91 11.83 10.86
N ARG A 108 3.97 11.71 11.81
CA ARG A 108 3.83 12.70 12.89
C ARG A 108 5.04 12.70 13.81
N ASN A 109 5.60 11.53 14.10
CA ASN A 109 6.81 11.42 14.91
C ASN A 109 8.00 12.04 14.18
N GLU A 110 8.13 11.80 12.87
CA GLU A 110 9.18 12.38 12.04
C GLU A 110 9.08 13.92 12.01
N ILE A 111 7.89 14.47 11.73
CA ILE A 111 7.66 15.92 11.75
C ILE A 111 8.02 16.52 13.12
N ARG A 112 7.64 15.86 14.22
CA ARG A 112 7.96 16.34 15.56
C ARG A 112 9.47 16.31 15.82
N SER A 113 10.14 15.23 15.44
CA SER A 113 11.59 15.09 15.54
C SER A 113 12.32 16.22 14.80
N MET A 114 11.91 16.50 13.55
CA MET A 114 12.45 17.61 12.77
C MET A 114 12.21 18.98 13.42
N ALA A 115 11.00 19.21 13.93
CA ALA A 115 10.66 20.46 14.62
C ALA A 115 11.51 20.66 15.89
N ASP A 116 11.71 19.60 16.68
CA ASP A 116 12.52 19.62 17.89
C ASP A 116 14.00 19.87 17.58
N ALA A 117 14.53 19.27 16.51
CA ALA A 117 15.89 19.51 16.04
C ALA A 117 16.10 20.98 15.62
N LEU A 118 15.16 21.53 14.84
CA LEU A 118 15.20 22.94 14.42
C LEU A 118 15.11 23.92 15.61
N ALA A 119 14.33 23.58 16.63
CA ALA A 119 14.19 24.40 17.84
C ALA A 119 15.51 24.49 18.62
N LYS A 120 16.36 23.45 18.59
CA LYS A 120 17.68 23.45 19.24
C LYS A 120 18.69 24.34 18.53
N ILE A 121 18.61 24.47 17.20
CA ILE A 121 19.51 25.32 16.39
C ILE A 121 19.18 26.81 16.56
N ARG A 122 17.92 27.13 16.85
CA ARG A 122 17.45 28.52 17.05
C ARG A 122 17.84 29.14 18.40
N LYS A 123 18.47 28.38 19.29
CA LYS A 123 18.98 28.85 20.59
C LYS A 123 20.49 28.98 20.53
#